data_AF-A0A7C9HD89-F1
#
_entry.id   AF-A0A7C9HD89-F1
#
_cell.length_a   1.000
_cell.length_b   1.000
_cell.length_c   1.000
_cell.angle_alpha   90.00
_cell.angle_beta   90.00
_cell.angle_gamma   90.00
#
_symmetry.space_group_name_H-M   'P 1'
#
loop_
_entity.id
_entity.type
_entity.pdbx_description
1 polymer ?
#
loop_
_entity_poly.entity_id
_entity_poly.type
_entity_poly.pdbx_seq_one_letter_code
_entity_poly.pdbx_strand_id
1 'polypeptide(L)'
;MNSFKQGLLNPKEFVKSFCLDENSQQEMYNTISSWFHVIVGGTNDVAHSTMLDAINEIKKTNLYRQRVKKACKDALSRYEVFDKANMADMRSEEHDRRQLYMDFLDSVNERLKPHIIILRQSIKRVLDRNKIADSELKSHILTAYEMINYSVELFDKFFKAWPPCPPINLVKTFEKARLHPVRQAWQIVEDTICDDCRGIDLNKDKDCRLAFDIIETKLISEQNLQASSEEALSLNPKEKLVADKAILQYDRQEHNKMVLSEAQVAYLKENYLTKTNRELADTIGCGLTKLREFAKELGLTKKQIA
;
A
#
# COMPACT_ATOMS: atom_id res chain seq x y z
N MET A 1 -12.19 4.63 -22.55
CA MET A 1 -11.79 3.21 -22.53
C MET A 1 -12.92 2.39 -21.96
N ASN A 2 -13.38 1.37 -22.70
CA ASN A 2 -14.31 0.35 -22.19
C ASN A 2 -13.51 -0.93 -21.95
N SER A 3 -13.47 -1.34 -20.68
CA SER A 3 -13.02 -2.62 -20.14
C SER A 3 -11.61 -3.09 -20.54
N PHE A 4 -10.64 -2.86 -19.65
CA PHE A 4 -9.53 -3.80 -19.51
C PHE A 4 -10.12 -5.18 -19.19
N LYS A 5 -9.75 -6.19 -20.00
CA LYS A 5 -10.31 -7.53 -19.92
C LYS A 5 -9.93 -8.18 -18.60
N GLN A 6 -10.97 -8.76 -17.99
CA GLN A 6 -10.96 -9.65 -16.83
C GLN A 6 -9.88 -10.74 -16.94
N GLY A 7 -8.72 -10.49 -16.33
CA GLY A 7 -7.71 -11.48 -15.98
C GLY A 7 -7.78 -11.80 -14.49
N LEU A 8 -8.78 -12.61 -14.14
CA LEU A 8 -8.90 -13.49 -12.96
C LEU A 8 -8.05 -13.18 -11.70
N LEU A 9 -8.67 -12.47 -10.76
CA LEU A 9 -8.83 -13.03 -9.42
C LEU A 9 -10.32 -13.33 -9.27
N ASN A 10 -10.67 -14.61 -9.24
CA ASN A 10 -12.01 -15.02 -8.86
C ASN A 10 -12.27 -14.47 -7.45
N PRO A 11 -13.35 -13.69 -7.21
CA PRO A 11 -13.68 -13.19 -5.87
C PRO A 11 -13.67 -14.27 -4.80
N LYS A 12 -14.03 -15.52 -5.16
CA LYS A 12 -13.98 -16.67 -4.25
C LYS A 12 -12.56 -17.14 -3.94
N GLU A 13 -11.61 -17.02 -4.86
CA GLU A 13 -10.19 -17.34 -4.59
C GLU A 13 -9.53 -16.25 -3.77
N PHE A 14 -9.88 -14.98 -4.03
CA PHE A 14 -9.46 -13.84 -3.21
C PHE A 14 -9.97 -13.94 -1.77
N VAL A 15 -11.22 -14.33 -1.54
CA VAL A 15 -11.75 -14.51 -0.17
C VAL A 15 -11.19 -15.76 0.53
N LYS A 16 -11.00 -16.85 -0.22
CA LYS A 16 -10.55 -18.14 0.34
C LYS A 16 -9.08 -18.13 0.79
N SER A 17 -8.24 -17.23 0.27
CA SER A 17 -6.88 -17.03 0.78
C SER A 17 -6.82 -16.34 2.14
N PHE A 18 -7.91 -15.75 2.65
CA PHE A 18 -7.87 -14.85 3.81
C PHE A 18 -8.74 -15.28 5.00
N CYS A 19 -9.00 -16.59 5.17
CA CYS A 19 -9.62 -17.23 6.35
C CYS A 19 -10.33 -16.26 7.33
N LEU A 20 -11.55 -15.82 7.00
CA LEU A 20 -12.38 -15.04 7.91
C LEU A 20 -13.20 -16.00 8.77
N ASP A 21 -13.02 -15.95 10.10
CA ASP A 21 -13.97 -16.53 11.05
C ASP A 21 -15.04 -15.48 11.40
N GLU A 22 -16.30 -15.89 11.56
CA GLU A 22 -17.49 -15.01 11.60
C GLU A 22 -17.69 -14.23 12.93
N ASN A 23 -16.66 -14.06 13.76
CA ASN A 23 -16.81 -13.44 15.07
C ASN A 23 -16.51 -11.92 15.09
N SER A 24 -17.57 -11.16 15.37
CA SER A 24 -17.70 -9.69 15.43
C SER A 24 -17.59 -8.93 14.09
N GLN A 25 -18.65 -8.21 13.73
CA GLN A 25 -18.69 -7.28 12.58
C GLN A 25 -17.54 -6.25 12.62
N GLN A 26 -17.03 -5.94 13.81
CA GLN A 26 -15.88 -5.07 14.03
C GLN A 26 -14.59 -5.69 13.51
N GLU A 27 -14.34 -6.98 13.76
CA GLU A 27 -13.16 -7.68 13.24
C GLU A 27 -13.20 -7.76 11.72
N MET A 28 -14.37 -8.07 11.14
CA MET A 28 -14.53 -8.06 9.68
C MET A 28 -14.26 -6.67 9.10
N TYR A 29 -14.81 -5.60 9.71
CA TYR A 29 -14.52 -4.23 9.28
C TYR A 29 -13.04 -3.88 9.40
N ASN A 30 -12.41 -4.20 10.53
CA ASN A 30 -10.99 -3.92 10.77
C ASN A 30 -10.11 -4.62 9.74
N THR A 31 -10.37 -5.90 9.45
CA THR A 31 -9.66 -6.67 8.43
C THR A 31 -9.82 -6.04 7.05
N ILE A 32 -11.05 -5.71 6.64
CA ILE A 32 -11.30 -5.05 5.35
C ILE A 32 -10.60 -3.70 5.27
N SER A 33 -10.65 -2.91 6.34
CA SER A 33 -9.98 -1.61 6.43
C SER A 33 -8.46 -1.74 6.28
N SER A 34 -7.84 -2.68 7.01
CA SER A 34 -6.41 -2.95 6.89
C SER A 34 -6.01 -3.33 5.46
N TRP A 35 -6.74 -4.25 4.83
CA TRP A 35 -6.48 -4.63 3.43
C TRP A 35 -6.71 -3.48 2.46
N PHE A 36 -7.70 -2.64 2.72
CA PHE A 36 -7.98 -1.47 1.90
C PHE A 36 -6.78 -0.51 1.89
N HIS A 37 -6.23 -0.16 3.06
CA HIS A 37 -5.10 0.76 3.13
C HIS A 37 -3.84 0.16 2.51
N VAL A 38 -3.60 -1.14 2.71
CA VAL A 38 -2.43 -1.84 2.13
C VAL A 38 -2.53 -1.95 0.61
N ILE A 39 -3.69 -2.33 0.07
CA ILE A 39 -3.86 -2.60 -1.38
C ILE A 39 -4.28 -1.35 -2.14
N VAL A 40 -5.43 -0.77 -1.78
CA VAL A 40 -5.98 0.41 -2.47
C VAL A 40 -5.16 1.65 -2.13
N GLY A 41 -4.81 1.82 -0.85
CA GLY A 41 -3.96 2.93 -0.41
C GLY A 41 -2.57 2.88 -1.05
N GLY A 42 -1.91 1.73 -1.03
CA GLY A 42 -0.63 1.51 -1.71
C GLY A 42 -0.70 1.78 -3.22
N THR A 43 -1.73 1.27 -3.90
CA THR A 43 -1.91 1.48 -5.35
C THR A 43 -2.16 2.95 -5.69
N ASN A 44 -3.01 3.63 -4.92
CA ASN A 44 -3.28 5.05 -5.11
C ASN A 44 -2.02 5.89 -4.95
N ASP A 45 -1.16 5.53 -4.00
CA ASP A 45 0.10 6.23 -3.76
C ASP A 45 1.11 6.02 -4.90
N VAL A 46 1.24 4.80 -5.43
CA VAL A 46 2.05 4.54 -6.63
C VAL A 46 1.52 5.32 -7.84
N ALA A 47 0.20 5.41 -8.02
CA ALA A 47 -0.40 6.22 -9.08
C ALA A 47 -0.10 7.71 -8.89
N HIS A 48 -0.11 8.21 -7.65
CA HIS A 48 0.26 9.58 -7.33
C HIS A 48 1.74 9.87 -7.62
N SER A 49 2.66 9.01 -7.20
CA SER A 49 4.08 9.12 -7.49
C SER A 49 4.35 9.13 -9.00
N THR A 50 3.70 8.23 -9.75
CA THR A 50 3.78 8.19 -11.21
C THR A 50 3.26 9.49 -11.86
N MET A 51 2.17 10.04 -11.32
CA MET A 51 1.62 11.33 -11.75
C MET A 51 2.58 12.49 -11.45
N LEU A 52 3.24 12.51 -10.29
CA LEU A 52 4.23 13.51 -9.92
C LEU A 52 5.45 13.48 -10.86
N ASP A 53 5.94 12.28 -11.21
CA ASP A 53 7.00 12.11 -12.20
C ASP A 53 6.61 12.71 -13.55
N ALA A 54 5.40 12.40 -14.04
CA ALA A 54 4.90 12.97 -15.27
C ALA A 54 4.76 14.50 -15.21
N ILE A 55 4.28 15.07 -14.09
CA ILE A 55 4.22 16.52 -13.88
C ILE A 55 5.62 17.14 -13.93
N ASN A 56 6.61 16.48 -13.32
CA ASN A 56 8.00 16.96 -13.31
C ASN A 56 8.61 16.95 -14.72
N GLU A 57 8.31 15.95 -15.55
CA GLU A 57 8.71 15.95 -16.95
C GLU A 57 8.01 17.05 -17.76
N ILE A 58 6.70 17.24 -17.58
CA ILE A 58 5.95 18.31 -18.26
C ILE A 58 6.55 19.69 -17.91
N LYS A 59 6.90 19.93 -16.64
CA LYS A 59 7.50 21.20 -16.18
C LYS A 59 8.84 21.53 -16.85
N LYS A 60 9.58 20.52 -17.33
CA LYS A 60 10.85 20.72 -18.06
C LYS A 60 10.62 21.17 -19.51
N THR A 61 9.37 21.18 -19.98
CA THR A 61 9.01 21.54 -21.36
C THR A 61 8.28 22.88 -21.45
N ASN A 62 8.17 23.40 -22.67
CA ASN A 62 7.37 24.60 -22.96
C ASN A 62 5.85 24.36 -22.96
N LEU A 63 5.40 23.13 -22.66
CA LEU A 63 3.99 22.72 -22.64
C LEU A 63 3.31 22.97 -21.29
N TYR A 64 4.06 23.26 -20.21
CA TYR A 64 3.52 23.58 -18.88
C TYR A 64 2.90 24.99 -18.81
N ARG A 65 1.89 25.23 -19.65
CA ARG A 65 1.15 26.50 -19.80
C ARG A 65 -0.16 26.47 -19.03
N GLN A 66 -0.91 27.57 -19.05
CA GLN A 66 -2.10 27.80 -18.22
C GLN A 66 -3.08 26.61 -18.14
N ARG A 67 -3.47 26.02 -19.28
CA ARG A 67 -4.40 24.88 -19.32
C ARG A 67 -3.82 23.63 -18.66
N VAL A 68 -2.63 23.20 -19.07
CA VAL A 68 -1.93 22.02 -18.54
C VAL A 68 -1.61 22.21 -17.05
N LYS A 69 -1.03 23.36 -16.69
CA LYS A 69 -0.72 23.72 -15.29
C LYS A 69 -1.95 23.69 -14.40
N LYS A 70 -3.09 24.19 -14.88
CA LYS A 70 -4.36 24.14 -14.13
C LYS A 70 -4.82 22.69 -13.95
N ALA A 71 -4.75 21.87 -14.99
CA ALA A 71 -5.13 20.45 -14.92
C ALA A 71 -4.23 19.64 -13.98
N CYS A 72 -2.91 19.81 -14.03
CA CYS A 72 -1.97 19.18 -13.08
C CYS A 72 -2.30 19.56 -11.64
N LYS A 73 -2.53 20.85 -11.37
CA LYS A 73 -2.88 21.34 -10.02
C LYS A 73 -4.23 20.81 -9.53
N ASP A 74 -5.23 20.73 -10.42
CA ASP A 74 -6.54 20.17 -10.10
C ASP A 74 -6.43 18.67 -9.77
N ALA A 75 -5.67 17.91 -10.55
CA ALA A 75 -5.42 16.49 -10.28
C ALA A 75 -4.75 16.26 -8.92
N LEU A 76 -3.72 17.06 -8.59
CA LEU A 76 -3.07 17.03 -7.27
C LEU A 76 -4.04 17.38 -6.13
N SER A 77 -4.80 18.46 -6.28
CA SER A 77 -5.76 18.89 -5.26
C SER A 77 -6.87 17.86 -5.01
N ARG A 78 -7.29 17.13 -6.06
CA ARG A 78 -8.26 16.04 -5.92
C ARG A 78 -7.66 14.81 -5.24
N TYR A 79 -6.39 14.51 -5.48
CA TYR A 79 -5.69 13.44 -4.76
C TYR A 79 -5.52 13.78 -3.27
N GLU A 80 -5.21 15.03 -2.93
CA GLU A 80 -5.09 15.47 -1.52
C GLU A 80 -6.34 15.19 -0.68
N VAL A 81 -7.52 15.10 -1.30
CA VAL A 81 -8.77 14.74 -0.60
C VAL A 81 -8.71 13.31 -0.08
N PHE A 82 -8.19 12.39 -0.89
CA PHE A 82 -7.93 11.01 -0.48
C PHE A 82 -6.83 10.97 0.56
N ASP A 83 -5.68 11.57 0.28
CA ASP A 83 -4.49 11.49 1.14
C ASP A 83 -4.78 11.98 2.57
N LYS A 84 -5.46 13.13 2.71
CA LYS A 84 -5.87 13.64 4.02
C LYS A 84 -6.81 12.71 4.78
N ALA A 85 -7.75 12.06 4.08
CA ALA A 85 -8.66 11.10 4.70
C ALA A 85 -7.92 9.84 5.13
N ASN A 86 -7.07 9.31 4.24
CA ASN A 86 -6.28 8.11 4.46
C ASN A 86 -5.31 8.27 5.64
N MET A 87 -4.63 9.43 5.74
CA MET A 87 -3.76 9.74 6.87
C MET A 87 -4.52 10.01 8.17
N ALA A 88 -5.77 10.48 8.09
CA ALA A 88 -6.62 10.62 9.27
C ALA A 88 -7.01 9.25 9.85
N ASP A 89 -7.24 8.25 8.99
CA ASP A 89 -7.57 6.87 9.42
C ASP A 89 -6.40 6.19 10.14
N MET A 90 -5.16 6.61 9.88
CA MET A 90 -3.95 6.11 10.56
C MET A 90 -3.75 6.69 11.96
N ARG A 91 -4.61 7.60 12.41
CA ARG A 91 -4.51 8.27 13.70
C ARG A 91 -5.67 7.87 14.61
N SER A 92 -5.33 7.39 15.80
CA SER A 92 -6.27 7.21 16.92
C SER A 92 -5.87 8.07 18.12
N GLU A 93 -6.73 8.17 19.13
CA GLU A 93 -6.39 8.87 20.38
C GLU A 93 -5.22 8.21 21.11
N GLU A 94 -5.07 6.89 20.96
CA GLU A 94 -4.08 6.10 21.68
C GLU A 94 -2.78 5.89 20.89
N HIS A 95 -2.85 5.83 19.56
CA HIS A 95 -1.73 5.49 18.68
C HIS A 95 -1.76 6.29 17.37
N ASP A 96 -0.62 6.85 16.98
CA ASP A 96 -0.41 7.53 15.69
C ASP A 96 0.46 6.65 14.79
N ARG A 97 -0.16 6.01 13.79
CA ARG A 97 0.48 5.05 12.88
C ARG A 97 0.88 5.68 11.55
N ARG A 98 0.80 7.00 11.41
CA ARG A 98 1.10 7.70 10.15
C ARG A 98 2.52 7.41 9.68
N GLN A 99 3.51 7.44 10.57
CA GLN A 99 4.90 7.17 10.20
C GLN A 99 5.06 5.73 9.66
N LEU A 100 4.56 4.73 10.39
CA LEU A 100 4.58 3.33 9.95
C LEU A 100 3.93 3.16 8.56
N TYR A 101 2.77 3.81 8.37
CA TYR A 101 2.05 3.71 7.10
C TYR A 101 2.78 4.42 5.97
N MET A 102 3.39 5.59 6.21
CA MET A 102 4.25 6.28 5.23
C MET A 102 5.46 5.42 4.85
N ASP A 103 6.14 4.82 5.83
CA ASP A 103 7.30 3.94 5.58
C ASP A 103 6.88 2.70 4.77
N PHE A 104 5.67 2.17 5.00
CA PHE A 104 5.09 1.12 4.17
C PHE A 104 4.87 1.59 2.74
N LEU A 105 4.25 2.76 2.53
CA LEU A 105 4.02 3.32 1.20
C LEU A 105 5.32 3.60 0.45
N ASP A 106 6.33 4.14 1.13
CA ASP A 106 7.67 4.38 0.55
C ASP A 106 8.30 3.07 0.07
N SER A 107 8.22 2.01 0.89
CA SER A 107 8.71 0.67 0.49
C SER A 107 7.95 0.11 -0.72
N VAL A 108 6.61 0.27 -0.76
CA VAL A 108 5.80 -0.14 -1.92
C VAL A 108 6.26 0.60 -3.18
N ASN A 109 6.45 1.91 -3.11
CA ASN A 109 6.92 2.71 -4.25
C ASN A 109 8.29 2.27 -4.74
N GLU A 110 9.27 2.14 -3.84
CA GLU A 110 10.63 1.76 -4.23
C GLU A 110 10.69 0.36 -4.86
N ARG A 111 9.86 -0.59 -4.38
CA ARG A 111 9.75 -1.93 -4.98
C ARG A 111 9.06 -1.92 -6.35
N LEU A 112 8.09 -1.03 -6.57
CA LEU A 112 7.34 -0.96 -7.83
C LEU A 112 8.04 -0.10 -8.88
N LYS A 113 8.90 0.84 -8.48
CA LYS A 113 9.58 1.80 -9.38
C LYS A 113 10.29 1.16 -10.57
N PRO A 114 11.06 0.06 -10.44
CA PRO A 114 11.65 -0.61 -11.61
C PRO A 114 10.60 -1.12 -12.60
N HIS A 115 9.46 -1.60 -12.10
CA HIS A 115 8.37 -2.13 -12.92
C HIS A 115 7.59 -1.02 -13.63
N ILE A 116 7.36 0.12 -12.95
CA ILE A 116 6.78 1.33 -13.56
C ILE A 116 7.68 1.86 -14.68
N ILE A 117 9.01 1.84 -14.49
CA ILE A 117 9.97 2.22 -15.54
C ILE A 117 9.87 1.29 -16.76
N ILE A 118 9.73 -0.02 -16.54
CA ILE A 118 9.56 -1.01 -17.63
C ILE A 118 8.25 -0.78 -18.39
N LEU A 119 7.15 -0.51 -17.68
CA LEU A 119 5.87 -0.16 -18.32
C LEU A 119 6.02 1.09 -19.17
N ARG A 120 6.61 2.16 -18.63
CA ARG A 120 6.86 3.41 -19.36
C ARG A 120 7.71 3.18 -20.60
N GLN A 121 8.80 2.43 -20.49
CA GLN A 121 9.65 2.10 -21.64
C GLN A 121 8.90 1.29 -22.70
N SER A 122 8.02 0.37 -22.29
CA SER A 122 7.19 -0.41 -23.20
C SER A 122 6.19 0.48 -23.95
N ILE A 123 5.53 1.39 -23.24
CA ILE A 123 4.66 2.42 -23.84
C ILE A 123 5.46 3.27 -24.82
N LYS A 124 6.64 3.76 -24.42
CA LYS A 124 7.51 4.56 -25.31
C LYS A 124 7.85 3.79 -26.59
N ARG A 125 8.19 2.51 -26.51
CA ARG A 125 8.47 1.68 -27.71
C ARG A 125 7.26 1.56 -28.64
N VAL A 126 6.03 1.54 -28.10
CA VAL A 126 4.81 1.62 -28.92
C VAL A 126 4.71 2.98 -29.61
N LEU A 127 4.93 4.07 -28.89
CA LEU A 127 4.90 5.43 -29.45
C LEU A 127 5.96 5.63 -30.53
N ASP A 128 7.19 5.16 -30.30
CA ASP A 128 8.30 5.22 -31.26
C ASP A 128 7.97 4.48 -32.57
N ARG A 129 7.41 3.26 -32.47
CA ARG A 129 6.99 2.48 -33.65
C ARG A 129 5.87 3.15 -34.45
N ASN A 130 5.01 3.90 -33.78
CA ASN A 130 3.96 4.71 -34.40
C ASN A 130 4.45 6.11 -34.82
N LYS A 131 5.76 6.38 -34.69
CA LYS A 131 6.40 7.66 -35.06
C LYS A 131 5.78 8.88 -34.37
N ILE A 132 5.31 8.70 -33.14
CA ILE A 132 4.76 9.77 -32.32
C ILE A 132 5.91 10.69 -31.87
N ALA A 133 5.76 11.99 -32.13
CA ALA A 133 6.72 13.00 -31.68
C ALA A 133 6.68 13.13 -30.15
N ASP A 134 7.82 13.47 -29.54
CA ASP A 134 7.96 13.61 -28.08
C ASP A 134 7.50 12.36 -27.30
N SER A 135 7.74 11.17 -27.87
CA SER A 135 7.37 9.89 -27.28
C SER A 135 7.89 9.69 -25.85
N GLU A 136 9.05 10.27 -25.52
CA GLU A 136 9.60 10.25 -24.17
C GLU A 136 8.64 10.90 -23.17
N LEU A 137 8.26 12.17 -23.37
CA LEU A 137 7.33 12.88 -22.50
C LEU A 137 5.96 12.19 -22.46
N LYS A 138 5.42 11.84 -23.62
CA LYS A 138 4.09 11.24 -23.74
C LYS A 138 4.02 9.88 -23.05
N SER A 139 5.11 9.12 -23.03
CA SER A 139 5.17 7.86 -22.29
C SER A 139 4.96 8.07 -20.78
N HIS A 140 5.50 9.13 -20.17
CA HIS A 140 5.23 9.46 -18.76
C HIS A 140 3.75 9.78 -18.51
N ILE A 141 3.15 10.59 -19.38
CA ILE A 141 1.75 11.02 -19.25
C ILE A 141 0.80 9.84 -19.35
N LEU A 142 1.03 8.97 -20.33
CA LEU A 142 0.24 7.75 -20.52
C LEU A 142 0.45 6.75 -19.38
N THR A 143 1.69 6.58 -18.89
CA THR A 143 1.96 5.71 -17.73
C THR A 143 1.18 6.17 -16.49
N ALA A 144 1.19 7.47 -16.21
CA ALA A 144 0.40 8.04 -15.11
C ALA A 144 -1.12 7.82 -15.31
N TYR A 145 -1.63 8.02 -16.52
CA TYR A 145 -3.03 7.77 -16.83
C TYR A 145 -3.43 6.30 -16.59
N GLU A 146 -2.60 5.35 -17.02
CA GLU A 146 -2.87 3.93 -16.81
C GLU A 146 -2.83 3.53 -15.32
N MET A 147 -1.90 4.06 -14.54
CA MET A 147 -1.87 3.80 -13.09
C MET A 147 -3.09 4.40 -12.37
N ILE A 148 -3.55 5.58 -12.78
CA ILE A 148 -4.78 6.19 -12.25
C ILE A 148 -6.02 5.38 -12.67
N ASN A 149 -6.07 4.90 -13.92
CA ASN A 149 -7.15 4.03 -14.41
C ASN A 149 -7.23 2.74 -13.59
N TYR A 150 -6.10 2.10 -13.37
CA TYR A 150 -6.04 0.88 -12.58
C TYR A 150 -6.47 1.11 -11.13
N SER A 151 -6.03 2.20 -10.50
CA SER A 151 -6.47 2.59 -9.16
C SER A 151 -7.99 2.73 -9.08
N VAL A 152 -8.61 3.34 -10.11
CA VAL A 152 -10.06 3.47 -10.21
C VAL A 152 -10.76 2.11 -10.33
N GLU A 153 -10.25 1.22 -11.17
CA GLU A 153 -10.83 -0.12 -11.34
C GLU A 153 -10.64 -1.01 -10.11
N LEU A 154 -9.47 -0.93 -9.48
CA LEU A 154 -9.10 -1.70 -8.30
C LEU A 154 -10.03 -1.39 -7.13
N PHE A 155 -10.40 -0.13 -6.92
CA PHE A 155 -11.36 0.26 -5.89
C PHE A 155 -12.68 -0.52 -6.01
N ASP A 156 -13.24 -0.57 -7.22
CA ASP A 156 -14.51 -1.26 -7.47
C ASP A 156 -14.35 -2.78 -7.38
N LYS A 157 -13.22 -3.33 -7.84
CA LYS A 157 -12.90 -4.77 -7.74
C LYS A 157 -12.73 -5.20 -6.28
N PHE A 158 -12.06 -4.38 -5.47
CA PHE A 158 -11.81 -4.63 -4.05
C PHE A 158 -13.13 -4.83 -3.30
N PHE A 159 -14.04 -3.85 -3.33
CA PHE A 159 -15.31 -3.98 -2.60
C PHE A 159 -16.28 -5.01 -3.17
N LYS A 160 -16.14 -5.39 -4.46
CA LYS A 160 -16.89 -6.52 -5.02
C LYS A 160 -16.39 -7.88 -4.51
N ALA A 161 -15.15 -7.97 -4.04
CA ALA A 161 -14.58 -9.20 -3.52
C ALA A 161 -15.00 -9.49 -2.07
N TRP A 162 -15.36 -8.46 -1.30
CA TRP A 162 -15.73 -8.61 0.11
C TRP A 162 -17.23 -8.83 0.31
N PRO A 163 -17.64 -9.61 1.34
CA PRO A 163 -19.03 -9.69 1.74
C PRO A 163 -19.53 -8.33 2.26
N PRO A 164 -20.84 -8.05 2.17
CA PRO A 164 -21.43 -6.87 2.81
C PRO A 164 -21.14 -6.85 4.32
N CYS A 165 -20.92 -5.66 4.88
CA CYS A 165 -20.67 -5.47 6.31
C CYS A 165 -21.75 -4.59 7.00
N PRO A 166 -23.04 -5.00 7.05
CA PRO A 166 -24.08 -4.19 7.69
C PRO A 166 -23.75 -3.90 9.17
N PRO A 167 -24.09 -2.70 9.68
CA PRO A 167 -24.80 -1.61 9.00
C PRO A 167 -23.89 -0.69 8.16
N ILE A 168 -22.59 -0.97 8.09
CA ILE A 168 -21.58 -0.14 7.44
C ILE A 168 -21.65 -0.32 5.91
N ASN A 169 -21.76 0.79 5.19
CA ASN A 169 -21.59 0.80 3.74
C ASN A 169 -20.12 1.07 3.40
N LEU A 170 -19.34 0.01 3.22
CA LEU A 170 -17.90 0.07 2.95
C LEU A 170 -17.55 0.98 1.76
N VAL A 171 -18.25 0.85 0.63
CA VAL A 171 -18.00 1.66 -0.56
C VAL A 171 -18.16 3.15 -0.26
N LYS A 172 -19.19 3.52 0.51
CA LYS A 172 -19.43 4.90 0.91
C LYS A 172 -18.41 5.39 1.95
N THR A 173 -18.02 4.53 2.90
CA THR A 173 -17.00 4.85 3.91
C THR A 173 -15.69 5.25 3.25
N PHE A 174 -15.27 4.50 2.22
CA PHE A 174 -13.98 4.68 1.56
C PHE A 174 -14.04 5.48 0.26
N GLU A 175 -15.18 6.11 -0.06
CA GLU A 175 -15.46 6.76 -1.35
C GLU A 175 -14.38 7.75 -1.78
N LYS A 176 -13.75 8.46 -0.83
CA LYS A 176 -12.70 9.45 -1.11
C LYS A 176 -11.47 8.85 -1.81
N ALA A 177 -11.19 7.57 -1.64
CA ALA A 177 -10.07 6.90 -2.31
C ALA A 177 -10.36 6.54 -3.77
N ARG A 178 -11.60 6.70 -4.23
CA ARG A 178 -11.96 6.41 -5.61
C ARG A 178 -11.45 7.52 -6.52
N LEU A 179 -10.34 7.28 -7.22
CA LEU A 179 -9.62 8.29 -8.01
C LEU A 179 -10.32 8.74 -9.32
N HIS A 180 -11.63 8.52 -9.47
CA HIS A 180 -12.42 9.01 -10.60
C HIS A 180 -12.23 10.52 -10.84
N PRO A 181 -12.28 11.39 -9.81
CA PRO A 181 -12.05 12.82 -9.98
C PRO A 181 -10.63 13.14 -10.46
N VAL A 182 -9.62 12.41 -9.97
CA VAL A 182 -8.22 12.60 -10.38
C VAL A 182 -8.06 12.23 -11.85
N ARG A 183 -8.61 11.08 -12.27
CA ARG A 183 -8.63 10.65 -13.67
C ARG A 183 -9.22 11.70 -14.59
N GLN A 184 -10.37 12.27 -14.23
CA GLN A 184 -11.03 13.31 -15.04
C GLN A 184 -10.14 14.56 -15.21
N ALA A 185 -9.46 14.98 -14.15
CA ALA A 185 -8.53 16.11 -14.23
C ALA A 185 -7.29 15.78 -15.07
N TRP A 186 -6.73 14.57 -14.90
CA TRP A 186 -5.57 14.11 -15.65
C TRP A 186 -5.86 13.92 -17.14
N GLN A 187 -7.07 13.49 -17.49
CA GLN A 187 -7.50 13.34 -18.88
C GLN A 187 -7.37 14.65 -19.67
N ILE A 188 -7.51 15.82 -19.01
CA ILE A 188 -7.28 17.12 -19.67
C ILE A 188 -5.80 17.28 -20.07
N VAL A 189 -4.87 16.76 -19.28
CA VAL A 189 -3.42 16.77 -19.58
C VAL A 189 -3.16 15.88 -20.79
N GLU A 190 -3.66 14.65 -20.76
CA GLU A 190 -3.57 13.69 -21.87
C GLU A 190 -4.17 14.26 -23.15
N ASP A 191 -5.41 14.75 -23.12
CA ASP A 191 -6.09 15.32 -24.28
C ASP A 191 -5.39 16.55 -24.87
N THR A 192 -4.58 17.25 -24.07
CA THR A 192 -3.87 18.45 -24.51
C THR A 192 -2.48 18.14 -25.07
N ILE A 193 -1.79 17.13 -24.54
CA ILE A 193 -0.39 16.82 -24.90
C ILE A 193 -0.26 15.58 -25.78
N CYS A 194 -1.17 14.62 -25.63
CA CYS A 194 -1.14 13.30 -26.28
C CYS A 194 -2.30 13.14 -27.28
N ASP A 195 -2.71 14.24 -27.94
CA ASP A 195 -3.82 14.21 -28.91
C ASP A 195 -3.53 13.29 -30.11
N ASP A 196 -2.28 13.23 -30.55
CA ASP A 196 -1.78 12.35 -31.60
C ASP A 196 -1.60 10.89 -31.15
N CYS A 197 -1.69 10.60 -29.86
CA CYS A 197 -1.75 9.23 -29.34
C CYS A 197 -3.16 8.62 -29.46
N ARG A 198 -4.19 9.42 -29.79
CA ARG A 198 -5.58 8.96 -29.90
C ARG A 198 -5.71 7.88 -30.97
N GLY A 199 -5.92 6.64 -30.54
CA GLY A 199 -6.05 5.47 -31.41
C GLY A 199 -4.94 4.44 -31.23
N ILE A 200 -3.89 4.76 -30.48
CA ILE A 200 -2.90 3.78 -30.04
C ILE A 200 -3.53 2.93 -28.95
N ASP A 201 -3.64 1.62 -29.20
CA ASP A 201 -4.15 0.66 -28.24
C ASP A 201 -2.99 -0.09 -27.59
N LEU A 202 -2.62 0.34 -26.38
CA LEU A 202 -1.55 -0.27 -25.58
C LEU A 202 -1.84 -1.75 -25.26
N ASN A 203 -3.11 -2.18 -25.24
CA ASN A 203 -3.48 -3.57 -24.99
C ASN A 203 -3.11 -4.53 -26.13
N LYS A 204 -2.88 -4.02 -27.34
CA LYS A 204 -2.41 -4.85 -28.45
C LYS A 204 -0.93 -5.18 -28.34
N ASP A 205 -0.19 -4.43 -27.54
CA ASP A 205 1.23 -4.64 -27.34
C ASP A 205 1.48 -5.66 -26.21
N LYS A 206 2.27 -6.70 -26.51
CA LYS A 206 2.56 -7.77 -25.56
C LYS A 206 3.39 -7.27 -24.37
N ASP A 207 4.34 -6.38 -24.62
CA ASP A 207 5.25 -5.90 -23.57
C ASP A 207 4.51 -4.97 -22.61
N CYS A 208 3.66 -4.09 -23.13
CA CYS A 208 2.82 -3.22 -22.29
C CYS A 208 1.92 -4.04 -21.37
N ARG A 209 1.23 -5.06 -21.90
CA ARG A 209 0.41 -5.97 -21.08
C ARG A 209 1.23 -6.69 -20.02
N LEU A 210 2.32 -7.34 -20.42
CA LEU A 210 3.15 -8.09 -19.48
C LEU A 210 3.73 -7.20 -18.37
N ALA A 211 4.18 -5.99 -18.73
CA ALA A 211 4.66 -5.03 -17.74
C ALA A 211 3.57 -4.63 -16.75
N PHE A 212 2.34 -4.43 -17.24
CA PHE A 212 1.19 -4.10 -16.42
C PHE A 212 0.78 -5.27 -15.51
N ASP A 213 0.67 -6.48 -16.05
CA ASP A 213 0.33 -7.70 -15.30
C ASP A 213 1.32 -7.93 -14.13
N ILE A 214 2.60 -7.64 -14.34
CA ILE A 214 3.63 -7.71 -13.29
C ILE A 214 3.35 -6.66 -12.20
N ILE A 215 3.04 -5.42 -12.57
CA ILE A 215 2.71 -4.35 -11.61
C ILE A 215 1.48 -4.74 -10.78
N GLU A 216 0.40 -5.17 -11.43
CA GLU A 216 -0.83 -5.62 -10.77
C GLU A 216 -0.53 -6.74 -9.78
N THR A 217 0.21 -7.76 -10.22
CA THR A 217 0.60 -8.90 -9.36
C THR A 217 1.41 -8.44 -8.17
N LYS A 218 2.40 -7.55 -8.36
CA LYS A 218 3.26 -7.06 -7.30
C LYS A 218 2.51 -6.23 -6.26
N LEU A 219 1.55 -5.41 -6.69
CA LEU A 219 0.73 -4.57 -5.79
C LEU A 219 -0.20 -5.36 -4.87
N ILE A 220 -0.58 -6.59 -5.24
CA ILE A 220 -1.57 -7.39 -4.49
C ILE A 220 -1.01 -8.69 -3.93
N SER A 221 0.21 -9.09 -4.31
CA SER A 221 0.82 -10.33 -3.81
C SER A 221 1.21 -10.22 -2.33
N GLU A 222 0.82 -11.24 -1.56
CA GLU A 222 1.16 -11.38 -0.14
C GLU A 222 2.65 -11.18 0.13
N GLN A 223 3.52 -11.80 -0.68
CA GLN A 223 4.97 -11.70 -0.52
C GLN A 223 5.48 -10.25 -0.57
N ASN A 224 4.98 -9.41 -1.50
CA ASN A 224 5.46 -8.02 -1.60
C ASN A 224 4.85 -7.15 -0.51
N LEU A 225 3.57 -7.36 -0.18
CA LEU A 225 2.92 -6.65 0.91
C LEU A 225 3.59 -6.96 2.25
N GLN A 226 3.91 -8.22 2.50
CA GLN A 226 4.66 -8.65 3.69
C GLN A 226 6.04 -8.01 3.72
N ALA A 227 6.79 -8.04 2.61
CA ALA A 227 8.14 -7.46 2.57
C ALA A 227 8.13 -5.95 2.82
N SER A 228 7.15 -5.21 2.28
CA SER A 228 6.98 -3.78 2.60
C SER A 228 6.55 -3.54 4.04
N SER A 229 5.73 -4.42 4.61
CA SER A 229 5.33 -4.34 6.02
C SER A 229 6.51 -4.60 6.96
N GLU A 230 7.34 -5.60 6.66
CA GLU A 230 8.55 -5.92 7.44
C GLU A 230 9.55 -4.77 7.41
N GLU A 231 9.76 -4.15 6.25
CA GLU A 231 10.62 -2.98 6.09
C GLU A 231 10.11 -1.81 6.92
N ALA A 232 8.81 -1.49 6.82
CA ALA A 232 8.18 -0.44 7.63
C ALA A 232 8.31 -0.71 9.13
N LEU A 233 8.08 -1.94 9.59
CA LEU A 233 8.24 -2.30 11.00
C LEU A 233 9.70 -2.21 11.46
N SER A 234 10.67 -2.50 10.59
CA SER A 234 12.10 -2.36 10.91
C SER A 234 12.49 -0.90 11.22
N LEU A 235 11.82 0.06 10.58
CA LEU A 235 11.98 1.49 10.81
C LEU A 235 11.17 2.00 12.01
N ASN A 236 10.21 1.19 12.50
CA ASN A 236 9.30 1.54 13.60
C ASN A 236 9.39 0.51 14.76
N PRO A 237 10.48 0.54 15.57
CA PRO A 237 10.73 -0.47 16.60
C PRO A 237 9.60 -0.64 17.63
N LYS A 238 8.87 0.43 17.97
CA LYS A 238 7.73 0.36 18.89
C LYS A 238 6.57 -0.44 18.29
N GLU A 239 6.23 -0.17 17.04
CA GLU A 239 5.16 -0.89 16.33
C GLU A 239 5.57 -2.34 16.06
N LYS A 240 6.87 -2.60 15.81
CA LYS A 240 7.41 -3.95 15.73
C LYS A 240 7.18 -4.74 17.02
N LEU A 241 7.42 -4.15 18.19
CA LEU A 241 7.14 -4.80 19.47
C LEU A 241 5.64 -5.06 19.68
N VAL A 242 4.77 -4.16 19.24
CA VAL A 242 3.30 -4.36 19.28
C VAL A 242 2.89 -5.54 18.41
N ALA A 243 3.41 -5.62 17.18
CA ALA A 243 3.14 -6.73 16.27
C ALA A 243 3.67 -8.07 16.83
N ASP A 244 4.91 -8.09 17.32
CA ASP A 244 5.52 -9.30 17.89
C ASP A 244 4.80 -9.77 19.16
N LYS A 245 4.28 -8.83 19.96
CA LYS A 245 3.40 -9.13 21.10
C LYS A 245 2.12 -9.82 20.66
N ALA A 246 1.47 -9.34 19.60
CA ALA A 246 0.24 -9.94 19.07
C ALA A 246 0.49 -11.38 18.58
N ILE A 247 1.61 -11.63 17.89
CA ILE A 247 2.01 -12.98 17.44
C ILE A 247 2.20 -13.91 18.63
N LEU A 248 2.91 -13.48 19.68
CA LEU A 248 3.10 -14.30 20.88
C LEU A 248 1.81 -14.59 21.63
N GLN A 249 0.88 -13.64 21.66
CA GLN A 249 -0.44 -13.84 22.25
C GLN A 249 -1.26 -14.87 21.45
N TYR A 250 -1.20 -14.81 20.11
CA TYR A 250 -1.81 -15.79 19.23
C TYR A 250 -1.19 -17.18 19.44
N ASP A 251 0.13 -17.31 19.44
CA ASP A 251 0.82 -18.58 19.70
C ASP A 251 0.42 -19.18 21.05
N ARG A 252 0.23 -18.34 22.07
CA ARG A 252 -0.25 -18.78 23.37
C ARG A 252 -1.69 -19.31 23.31
N GLN A 253 -2.57 -18.65 22.55
CA GLN A 253 -3.97 -19.06 22.37
C GLN A 253 -4.06 -20.40 21.62
N GLU A 254 -3.26 -20.56 20.58
CA GLU A 254 -3.20 -21.78 19.76
C GLU A 254 -2.34 -22.89 20.37
N HIS A 255 -1.84 -22.70 21.61
CA HIS A 255 -0.94 -23.63 22.29
C HIS A 255 0.36 -23.95 21.52
N ASN A 256 0.80 -23.05 20.64
CA ASN A 256 2.06 -23.12 19.94
C ASN A 256 3.24 -22.77 20.89
N LYS A 257 4.43 -23.19 20.48
CA LYS A 257 5.66 -22.81 21.18
C LYS A 257 5.92 -21.32 20.99
N MET A 258 5.77 -20.55 22.06
CA MET A 258 6.16 -19.14 22.11
C MET A 258 7.67 -18.98 21.87
N VAL A 259 8.03 -18.22 20.83
CA VAL A 259 9.41 -17.85 20.48
C VAL A 259 9.51 -16.33 20.42
N LEU A 260 10.54 -15.75 21.05
CA LEU A 260 10.78 -14.32 20.98
C LEU A 260 11.34 -13.92 19.62
N SER A 261 10.88 -12.79 19.10
CA SER A 261 11.52 -12.14 17.95
C SER A 261 12.88 -11.53 18.32
N GLU A 262 13.70 -11.20 17.32
CA GLU A 262 14.97 -10.48 17.54
C GLU A 262 14.75 -9.13 18.24
N ALA A 263 13.70 -8.39 17.86
CA ALA A 263 13.36 -7.11 18.47
C ALA A 263 12.98 -7.27 19.96
N GLN A 264 12.24 -8.32 20.29
CA GLN A 264 11.87 -8.64 21.66
C GLN A 264 13.06 -9.08 22.51
N VAL A 265 13.98 -9.86 21.93
CA VAL A 265 15.25 -10.23 22.59
C VAL A 265 16.10 -8.99 22.85
N ALA A 266 16.24 -8.09 21.87
CA ALA A 266 16.97 -6.84 22.02
C ALA A 266 16.36 -5.96 23.11
N TYR A 267 15.03 -5.76 23.07
CA TYR A 267 14.30 -5.00 24.07
C TYR A 267 14.50 -5.56 25.48
N LEU A 268 14.39 -6.89 25.66
CA LEU A 268 14.63 -7.53 26.94
C LEU A 268 16.05 -7.28 27.42
N LYS A 269 17.07 -7.51 26.59
CA LYS A 269 18.48 -7.29 26.99
C LYS A 269 18.75 -5.85 27.45
N GLU A 270 18.18 -4.87 26.76
CA GLU A 270 18.37 -3.44 27.09
C GLU A 270 17.62 -3.04 28.36
N ASN A 271 16.41 -3.57 28.58
CA ASN A 271 15.50 -3.08 29.62
C ASN A 271 15.40 -4.00 30.85
N TYR A 272 16.02 -5.18 30.83
CA TYR A 272 15.84 -6.18 31.89
C TYR A 272 16.23 -5.64 33.27
N LEU A 273 17.29 -4.84 33.36
CA LEU A 273 17.77 -4.31 34.63
C LEU A 273 17.00 -3.06 35.11
N THR A 274 16.39 -2.33 34.19
CA THR A 274 15.82 -0.99 34.47
C THR A 274 14.31 -1.01 34.64
N LYS A 275 13.60 -1.96 34.02
CA LYS A 275 12.13 -2.09 34.11
C LYS A 275 11.71 -3.21 35.05
N THR A 276 10.50 -3.12 35.59
CA THR A 276 9.91 -4.19 36.40
C THR A 276 9.58 -5.41 35.53
N ASN A 277 9.54 -6.60 36.13
CA ASN A 277 9.14 -7.81 35.38
C ASN A 277 7.71 -7.72 34.84
N ARG A 278 6.84 -6.94 35.50
CA ARG A 278 5.47 -6.72 35.04
C ARG A 278 5.46 -5.91 33.74
N GLU A 279 6.16 -4.78 33.70
CA GLU A 279 6.25 -3.95 32.50
C GLU A 279 6.89 -4.69 31.32
N LEU A 280 7.93 -5.49 31.58
CA LEU A 280 8.58 -6.31 30.55
C LEU A 280 7.62 -7.39 30.02
N ALA A 281 6.92 -8.11 30.90
CA ALA A 281 5.94 -9.12 30.50
C ALA A 281 4.80 -8.51 29.66
N ASP A 282 4.30 -7.36 30.08
CA ASP A 282 3.22 -6.64 29.40
C ASP A 282 3.66 -6.13 28.02
N THR A 283 4.91 -5.68 27.88
CA THR A 283 5.47 -5.20 26.61
C THR A 283 5.72 -6.36 25.63
N ILE A 284 6.23 -7.48 26.14
CA ILE A 284 6.53 -8.68 25.34
C ILE A 284 5.26 -9.48 24.99
N GLY A 285 4.21 -9.38 25.80
CA GLY A 285 2.96 -10.13 25.58
C GLY A 285 2.92 -11.52 26.23
N CYS A 286 3.77 -11.77 27.23
CA CYS A 286 3.86 -13.08 27.88
C CYS A 286 3.53 -13.02 29.37
N GLY A 287 3.28 -14.17 30.00
CA GLY A 287 3.10 -14.26 31.45
C GLY A 287 4.42 -14.13 32.22
N LEU A 288 4.37 -13.74 33.49
CA LEU A 288 5.58 -13.57 34.34
C LEU A 288 6.46 -14.82 34.42
N THR A 289 5.87 -16.01 34.49
CA THR A 289 6.62 -17.27 34.50
C THR A 289 7.38 -17.45 33.19
N LYS A 290 6.72 -17.20 32.05
CA LYS A 290 7.33 -17.32 30.73
C LYS A 290 8.42 -16.28 30.50
N LEU A 291 8.22 -15.05 30.97
CA LEU A 291 9.25 -14.02 30.95
C LEU A 291 10.53 -14.48 31.68
N ARG A 292 10.40 -15.14 32.84
CA ARG A 292 11.54 -15.65 33.60
C ARG A 292 12.27 -16.78 32.86
N GLU A 293 11.53 -17.64 32.16
CA GLU A 293 12.11 -18.67 31.29
C GLU A 293 12.95 -18.03 30.18
N PHE A 294 12.36 -17.08 29.44
CA PHE A 294 13.09 -16.35 28.40
C PHE A 294 14.32 -15.62 28.93
N ALA A 295 14.21 -14.96 30.08
CA ALA A 295 15.34 -14.29 30.71
C ALA A 295 16.46 -15.28 31.07
N LYS A 296 16.10 -16.46 31.59
CA LYS A 296 17.06 -17.52 31.91
C LYS A 296 17.75 -18.06 30.65
N GLU A 297 16.99 -18.32 29.58
CA GLU A 297 17.52 -18.75 28.28
C GLU A 297 18.49 -17.71 27.68
N LEU A 298 18.22 -16.43 27.92
CA LEU A 298 19.07 -15.31 27.49
C LEU A 298 20.22 -14.97 28.46
N GLY A 299 20.34 -15.67 29.60
CA GLY A 299 21.38 -15.40 30.60
C GLY A 299 21.19 -14.11 31.40
N LEU A 300 19.98 -13.55 31.43
CA LEU A 300 19.66 -12.28 32.10
C LEU A 300 19.34 -12.50 33.58
N THR A 301 20.02 -11.76 34.47
CA THR A 301 19.82 -11.84 35.92
C THR A 301 19.58 -10.45 36.51
N LYS A 302 18.57 -10.32 37.38
CA LYS A 302 18.41 -9.14 38.23
C LYS A 302 19.20 -9.38 39.50
N LYS A 303 20.21 -8.55 39.78
CA LYS A 303 20.84 -8.54 41.11
C LYS A 303 19.74 -8.16 42.11
N GLN A 304 19.56 -8.98 43.14
CA GLN A 304 18.72 -8.58 44.28
C GLN A 304 19.35 -7.29 44.85
N ILE A 305 18.59 -6.20 44.81
CA ILE A 305 18.94 -5.01 45.58
C ILE A 305 18.81 -5.44 47.04
N ALA A 306 19.95 -5.50 47.72
CA ALA A 306 20.03 -5.76 49.15
C ALA A 306 19.47 -4.57 49.94
#